data_AF-A0A2D4MMV9-F1
#
_entry.id   AF-A0A2D4MMV9-F1
#
_cell.length_a   1.000
_cell.length_b   1.000
_cell.length_c   1.000
_cell.angle_alpha   90.00
_cell.angle_beta   90.00
_cell.angle_gamma   90.00
#
_symmetry.space_group_name_H-M   'P 1'
#
loop_
_entity.id
_entity.type
_entity.pdbx_description
1 polymer ?
#
loop_
_entity_poly.entity_id
_entity_poly.type
_entity_poly.pdbx_seq_one_letter_code
_entity_poly.pdbx_strand_id
1 'polypeptide(L)'
;GSSREKGSRKGKGKKEEEKPKDEDLEPSIPKVVEIPGKAVWIPPFDPILYDYITEVSRTILPLPTSKEQVVALAQFVADRLGGPIERDNLHEFSWELHISEIEYELKCNVVPIGKIGKGTFYHRALLFKVLADRIAVNCSLYRGEYNRGWNEVKLVDDSPLGIPGLLLPPQVFIVDLMYEPGCLMKEESPEADRYRRI
;
A
#
# COMPACT_ATOMS: atom_id res chain seq x y z
N GLY A 1 39.18 -49.28 48.05
CA GLY A 1 38.60 -48.60 49.21
C GLY A 1 37.11 -48.88 49.26
N SER A 2 36.65 -49.38 50.42
CA SER A 2 35.29 -49.37 51.02
C SER A 2 34.05 -49.38 50.09
N SER A 3 33.24 -50.46 50.02
CA SER A 3 32.03 -50.75 50.85
C SER A 3 30.94 -49.66 50.74
N ARG A 4 29.67 -49.90 50.37
CA ARG A 4 28.67 -50.86 50.91
C ARG A 4 27.38 -50.86 50.04
N GLU A 5 26.69 -52.02 50.05
CA GLU A 5 25.23 -52.32 50.15
C GLU A 5 24.15 -51.32 49.67
N LYS A 6 22.90 -51.67 49.29
CA LYS A 6 22.06 -52.83 48.91
C LYS A 6 20.64 -52.23 48.74
N GLY A 7 19.76 -52.89 47.97
CA GLY A 7 18.29 -52.86 48.19
C GLY A 7 17.52 -51.73 47.48
N SER A 8 16.70 -51.96 46.45
CA SER A 8 15.40 -52.64 46.36
C SER A 8 14.17 -51.77 46.69
N ARG A 9 13.23 -51.73 45.72
CA ARG A 9 11.75 -51.63 45.81
C ARG A 9 11.03 -50.26 45.89
N LYS A 10 10.30 -49.98 44.78
CA LYS A 10 8.82 -50.10 44.61
C LYS A 10 7.92 -48.88 44.94
N GLY A 11 7.09 -48.53 43.94
CA GLY A 11 5.73 -47.96 44.09
C GLY A 11 5.54 -46.53 43.56
N LYS A 12 4.37 -46.03 43.15
CA LYS A 12 3.00 -46.52 42.85
C LYS A 12 2.15 -45.24 42.56
N GLY A 13 1.18 -45.28 41.61
CA GLY A 13 0.03 -44.34 41.51
C GLY A 13 0.16 -43.26 40.41
N LYS A 14 -0.66 -43.22 39.33
CA LYS A 14 -2.09 -42.82 39.16
C LYS A 14 -2.36 -41.37 39.63
N LYS A 15 -2.50 -40.37 38.74
CA LYS A 15 -3.62 -39.97 37.84
C LYS A 15 -4.66 -39.09 38.57
N GLU A 16 -4.78 -37.82 38.18
CA GLU A 16 -6.05 -37.07 38.22
C GLU A 16 -6.03 -35.87 37.25
N GLU A 17 -7.20 -35.63 36.64
CA GLU A 17 -7.51 -34.65 35.59
C GLU A 17 -7.79 -33.25 36.18
N GLU A 18 -7.51 -32.18 35.43
CA GLU A 18 -8.22 -30.90 35.60
C GLU A 18 -8.45 -30.19 34.26
N LYS A 19 -9.66 -29.63 34.12
CA LYS A 19 -10.30 -29.04 32.94
C LYS A 19 -9.58 -27.83 32.32
N PRO A 20 -9.81 -27.51 31.03
CA PRO A 20 -9.26 -26.31 30.39
C PRO A 20 -10.01 -25.06 30.86
N LYS A 21 -9.27 -23.99 31.15
CA LYS A 21 -9.81 -22.63 31.31
C LYS A 21 -9.57 -21.88 29.99
N ASP A 22 -10.67 -21.39 29.41
CA ASP A 22 -10.68 -20.36 28.38
C ASP A 22 -9.92 -19.12 28.89
N GLU A 23 -8.90 -18.70 28.16
CA GLU A 23 -8.34 -17.35 28.27
C GLU A 23 -8.38 -16.72 26.88
N ASP A 24 -9.14 -15.63 26.79
CA ASP A 24 -9.29 -14.74 25.64
C ASP A 24 -7.93 -14.40 25.01
N LEU A 25 -7.77 -14.77 23.74
CA LEU A 25 -6.65 -14.34 22.90
C LEU A 25 -6.89 -12.91 22.43
N GLU A 26 -6.45 -11.92 23.21
CA GLU A 26 -6.22 -10.58 22.66
C GLU A 26 -5.05 -10.63 21.65
N PRO A 27 -5.18 -10.02 20.46
CA PRO A 27 -4.12 -10.05 19.46
C PRO A 27 -2.92 -9.20 19.91
N SER A 28 -1.87 -9.89 20.37
CA SER A 28 -0.60 -9.29 20.73
C SER A 28 0.07 -8.65 19.51
N ILE A 29 0.16 -7.32 19.51
CA ILE A 29 0.99 -6.54 18.58
C ILE A 29 2.43 -7.08 18.66
N PRO A 30 3.10 -7.41 17.53
CA PRO A 30 4.44 -7.97 17.57
C PRO A 30 5.41 -6.97 18.20
N LYS A 31 5.94 -7.33 19.38
CA LYS A 31 7.01 -6.58 20.05
C LYS A 31 8.27 -6.66 19.19
N VAL A 32 8.61 -5.55 18.55
CA VAL A 32 9.88 -5.35 17.87
C VAL A 32 11.00 -5.51 18.91
N VAL A 33 11.95 -6.40 18.63
CA VAL A 33 13.14 -6.61 19.47
C VAL A 33 14.00 -5.36 19.38
N GLU A 34 14.03 -4.58 20.46
CA GLU A 34 14.85 -3.37 20.59
C GLU A 34 16.34 -3.73 20.66
N ILE A 35 17.13 -3.24 19.70
CA ILE A 35 18.60 -3.25 19.75
C ILE A 35 19.03 -2.01 20.56
N PRO A 36 19.79 -2.14 21.66
CA PRO A 36 20.11 -0.99 22.51
C PRO A 36 21.00 0.01 21.77
N GLY A 37 20.57 1.27 21.66
CA GLY A 37 21.42 2.40 21.24
C GLY A 37 21.07 3.11 19.93
N LYS A 38 20.05 2.66 19.19
CA LYS A 38 19.46 3.45 18.09
C LYS A 38 18.06 3.85 18.49
N ALA A 39 17.84 5.14 18.79
CA ALA A 39 16.49 5.67 18.89
C ALA A 39 15.76 5.33 17.57
N VAL A 40 14.66 4.60 17.66
CA VAL A 40 13.82 4.28 16.50
C VAL A 40 13.32 5.61 15.98
N TRP A 41 13.72 5.98 14.76
CA TRP A 41 13.21 7.18 14.13
C TRP A 41 11.73 6.95 13.80
N ILE A 42 10.87 7.79 14.37
CA ILE A 42 9.43 7.77 14.12
C ILE A 42 9.14 8.89 13.11
N PRO A 43 8.58 8.58 11.92
CA PRO A 43 8.18 9.62 10.99
C PRO A 43 7.14 10.55 11.63
N PRO A 44 7.19 11.86 11.34
CA PRO A 44 6.17 12.77 11.81
C PRO A 44 4.80 12.39 11.26
N PHE A 45 3.75 12.66 12.04
CA PHE A 45 2.37 12.49 11.58
C PHE A 45 2.08 13.43 10.42
N ASP A 46 1.50 12.90 9.34
CA ASP A 46 1.06 13.67 8.18
C ASP A 46 -0.47 13.87 8.26
N PRO A 47 -0.96 15.02 8.74
CA PRO A 47 -2.39 15.28 8.87
C PRO A 47 -3.09 15.34 7.51
N ILE A 48 -2.41 15.82 6.47
CA ILE A 48 -3.00 15.98 5.14
C ILE A 48 -3.20 14.60 4.50
N LEU A 49 -2.23 13.69 4.65
CA LEU A 49 -2.41 12.31 4.22
C LEU A 49 -3.57 11.63 4.96
N TYR A 50 -3.71 11.88 6.27
CA TYR A 50 -4.83 11.34 7.04
C TYR A 50 -6.18 11.85 6.48
N ASP A 51 -6.29 13.14 6.18
CA ASP A 51 -7.48 13.72 5.57
C ASP A 51 -7.80 13.03 4.23
N TYR A 52 -6.80 12.82 3.36
CA TYR A 52 -6.97 12.08 2.11
C TYR A 52 -7.50 10.67 2.34
N ILE A 53 -6.96 9.94 3.32
CA ILE A 53 -7.42 8.58 3.65
C ILE A 53 -8.89 8.62 4.09
N THR A 54 -9.27 9.58 4.94
CA THR A 54 -10.66 9.69 5.41
C THR A 54 -11.62 10.07 4.28
N GLU A 55 -11.22 10.96 3.38
CA GLU A 55 -12.01 11.38 2.23
C GLU A 55 -12.25 10.20 1.28
N VAL A 56 -11.18 9.53 0.86
CA VAL A 56 -11.24 8.35 -0.03
C VAL A 56 -12.07 7.23 0.58
N SER A 57 -11.94 6.98 1.88
CA SER A 57 -12.75 5.97 2.58
C SER A 57 -14.24 6.31 2.61
N ARG A 58 -14.61 7.60 2.51
CA ARG A 58 -16.02 8.04 2.51
C ARG A 58 -16.62 8.13 1.11
N THR A 59 -15.81 8.45 0.11
CA THR A 59 -16.30 8.73 -1.26
C THR A 59 -16.04 7.59 -2.23
N ILE A 60 -14.90 6.91 -2.13
CA ILE A 60 -14.46 5.90 -3.11
C ILE A 60 -14.75 4.49 -2.62
N LEU A 61 -14.50 4.17 -1.34
CA LEU A 61 -14.78 2.85 -0.78
C LEU A 61 -16.22 2.36 -1.04
N PRO A 62 -17.27 3.21 -0.95
CA PRO A 62 -18.65 2.77 -1.21
C PRO A 62 -19.00 2.51 -2.68
N LEU A 63 -18.09 2.77 -3.62
CA LEU A 63 -18.37 2.54 -5.05
C LEU A 63 -18.58 1.05 -5.34
N PRO A 64 -19.50 0.71 -6.27
CA PRO A 64 -19.99 -0.66 -6.46
C PRO A 64 -18.98 -1.61 -7.10
N THR A 65 -18.08 -1.09 -7.95
CA THR A 65 -17.13 -1.92 -8.70
C THR A 65 -15.70 -1.53 -8.38
N SER A 66 -14.79 -2.52 -8.32
CA SER A 66 -13.35 -2.26 -8.13
C SER A 66 -12.77 -1.40 -9.24
N LYS A 67 -13.33 -1.49 -10.46
CA LYS A 67 -12.95 -0.64 -11.59
C LYS A 67 -13.28 0.82 -11.32
N GLU A 68 -14.51 1.13 -10.89
CA GLU A 68 -14.90 2.50 -10.52
C GLU A 68 -14.07 3.03 -9.35
N GLN A 69 -13.79 2.20 -8.35
CA GLN A 69 -12.91 2.56 -7.23
C GLN A 69 -11.52 2.98 -7.72
N VAL A 70 -10.91 2.20 -8.62
CA VAL A 70 -9.58 2.51 -9.18
C VAL A 70 -9.61 3.80 -10.00
N VAL A 71 -10.60 3.97 -10.86
CA VAL A 71 -10.73 5.16 -11.73
C VAL A 71 -10.90 6.43 -10.88
N ALA A 72 -11.83 6.40 -9.93
CA ALA A 72 -12.06 7.51 -9.02
C ALA A 72 -10.83 7.82 -8.16
N LEU A 73 -10.11 6.78 -7.71
CA LEU A 73 -8.90 6.95 -6.92
C LEU A 73 -7.77 7.59 -7.75
N ALA A 74 -7.62 7.18 -9.00
CA ALA A 74 -6.63 7.74 -9.91
C ALA A 74 -6.86 9.22 -10.16
N GLN A 75 -8.13 9.62 -10.38
CA GLN A 75 -8.53 11.02 -10.52
C GLN A 75 -8.25 11.81 -9.25
N PHE A 76 -8.64 11.28 -8.08
CA PHE A 76 -8.37 11.90 -6.79
C PHE A 76 -6.87 12.16 -6.57
N VAL A 77 -6.02 11.17 -6.84
CA VAL A 77 -4.56 11.29 -6.70
C VAL A 77 -4.00 12.34 -7.66
N ALA A 78 -4.45 12.33 -8.92
CA ALA A 78 -4.01 13.31 -9.90
C ALA A 78 -4.38 14.73 -9.45
N ASP A 79 -5.61 14.97 -9.02
CA ASP A 79 -6.08 16.27 -8.57
C ASP A 79 -5.30 16.80 -7.36
N ARG A 80 -4.95 15.95 -6.40
CA ARG A 80 -4.13 16.34 -5.23
C ARG A 80 -2.67 16.65 -5.58
N LEU A 81 -2.15 16.11 -6.68
CA LEU A 81 -0.74 16.20 -7.08
C LEU A 81 -0.50 17.03 -8.35
N GLY A 82 -1.43 17.93 -8.68
CA GLY A 82 -1.25 18.94 -9.73
C GLY A 82 -2.11 18.73 -10.98
N GLY A 83 -3.12 17.85 -10.92
CA GLY A 83 -4.06 17.58 -12.00
C GLY A 83 -3.48 16.72 -13.13
N PRO A 84 -4.26 16.46 -14.20
CA PRO A 84 -3.74 15.86 -15.42
C PRO A 84 -2.70 16.77 -16.08
N ILE A 85 -1.64 16.17 -16.63
CA ILE A 85 -0.53 16.86 -17.29
C ILE A 85 -0.51 16.45 -18.75
N GLU A 86 -0.42 17.40 -19.67
CA GLU A 86 -0.23 17.09 -21.09
C GLU A 86 1.17 16.49 -21.31
N ARG A 87 1.28 15.51 -22.21
CA ARG A 87 2.54 14.79 -22.47
C ARG A 87 3.70 15.72 -22.79
N ASP A 88 3.42 16.79 -23.52
CA ASP A 88 4.43 17.75 -23.96
C ASP A 88 4.84 18.71 -22.85
N ASN A 89 4.01 18.93 -21.81
CA ASN A 89 4.23 19.94 -20.77
C ASN A 89 4.89 19.39 -19.50
N LEU A 90 5.40 18.15 -19.52
CA LEU A 90 6.12 17.55 -18.39
C LEU A 90 7.32 18.40 -17.93
N HIS A 91 7.98 19.08 -18.86
CA HIS A 91 9.16 19.91 -18.59
C HIS A 91 8.83 21.23 -17.89
N GLU A 92 7.59 21.72 -18.02
CA GLU A 92 7.10 22.92 -17.32
C GLU A 92 6.66 22.60 -15.88
N PHE A 93 6.53 21.31 -15.58
CA PHE A 93 6.09 20.84 -14.27
C PHE A 93 7.25 20.84 -13.27
N SER A 94 7.51 22.01 -12.67
CA SER A 94 8.59 22.26 -11.69
C SER A 94 8.38 21.56 -10.33
N TRP A 95 8.29 20.22 -10.33
CA TRP A 95 8.12 19.42 -9.12
C TRP A 95 9.34 19.50 -8.20
N GLU A 96 10.56 19.55 -8.73
CA GLU A 96 11.80 19.62 -7.94
C GLU A 96 11.86 20.87 -7.07
N LEU A 97 11.42 22.01 -7.62
CA LEU A 97 11.32 23.26 -6.88
C LEU A 97 10.29 23.15 -5.76
N HIS A 98 9.11 22.58 -6.05
CA HIS A 98 8.06 22.35 -5.05
C HIS A 98 8.54 21.47 -3.89
N ILE A 99 9.29 20.40 -4.19
CA ILE A 99 9.89 19.52 -3.16
C ILE A 99 10.92 20.29 -2.34
N SER A 100 11.80 21.06 -2.99
CA SER A 100 12.85 21.85 -2.33
C SER A 100 12.26 22.91 -1.39
N GLU A 101 11.15 23.55 -1.77
CA GLU A 101 10.43 24.50 -0.93
C GLU A 101 9.89 23.86 0.36
N ILE A 102 9.35 22.63 0.27
CA ILE A 102 8.88 21.89 1.45
C ILE A 102 10.05 21.49 2.35
N GLU A 103 11.15 20.97 1.78
CA GLU A 103 12.35 20.60 2.54
C GLU A 103 12.91 21.81 3.29
N TYR A 104 12.94 22.98 2.64
CA TYR A 104 13.36 24.23 3.24
C TYR A 104 12.42 24.69 4.38
N GLU A 105 11.10 24.63 4.17
CA GLU A 105 10.09 24.96 5.19
C GLU A 105 10.22 24.07 6.43
N LEU A 106 10.35 22.76 6.22
CA LEU A 106 10.44 21.75 7.29
C LEU A 106 11.83 21.64 7.91
N LYS A 107 12.85 22.24 7.28
CA LYS A 107 14.27 22.12 7.67
C LYS A 107 14.74 20.68 7.76
N CYS A 108 14.22 19.81 6.89
CA CYS A 108 14.59 18.40 6.82
C CYS A 108 14.37 17.81 5.43
N ASN A 109 15.07 16.72 5.11
CA ASN A 109 14.95 16.03 3.82
C ASN A 109 13.81 14.99 3.81
N VAL A 110 12.91 15.04 4.80
CA VAL A 110 11.77 14.13 4.92
C VAL A 110 10.53 14.89 4.49
N VAL A 111 10.06 14.59 3.30
CA VAL A 111 8.89 15.25 2.71
C VAL A 111 7.64 14.39 2.94
N PRO A 112 6.66 14.88 3.74
CA PRO A 112 5.38 14.20 3.89
C PRO A 112 4.63 14.20 2.55
N ILE A 113 4.10 13.04 2.15
CA ILE A 113 3.41 12.88 0.86
C ILE A 113 2.20 13.82 0.73
N GLY A 114 1.51 14.11 1.84
CA GLY A 114 0.35 15.00 1.86
C GLY A 114 0.70 16.46 1.54
N LYS A 115 1.94 16.89 1.79
CA LYS A 115 2.41 18.25 1.44
C LYS A 115 2.81 18.39 -0.04
N ILE A 116 2.97 17.28 -0.77
CA ILE A 116 3.29 17.35 -2.19
C ILE A 116 2.02 17.75 -2.94
N GLY A 117 2.02 18.95 -3.52
CA GLY A 117 0.94 19.45 -4.39
C GLY A 117 1.27 19.32 -5.87
N LYS A 118 2.54 19.10 -6.22
CA LYS A 118 3.01 18.86 -7.59
C LYS A 118 3.89 17.62 -7.62
N GLY A 119 3.33 16.52 -8.11
CA GLY A 119 4.00 15.22 -8.15
C GLY A 119 4.14 14.65 -9.56
N THR A 120 5.28 14.03 -9.84
CA THR A 120 5.54 13.19 -11.03
C THR A 120 5.06 11.76 -10.84
N PHE A 121 5.31 10.90 -11.83
CA PHE A 121 5.00 9.46 -11.85
C PHE A 121 5.19 8.75 -10.51
N TYR A 122 6.39 8.82 -9.93
CA TYR A 122 6.69 8.10 -8.69
C TYR A 122 5.92 8.64 -7.47
N HIS A 123 5.78 9.96 -7.34
CA HIS A 123 5.03 10.59 -6.25
C HIS A 123 3.54 10.20 -6.29
N ARG A 124 2.96 10.25 -7.50
CA ARG A 124 1.56 9.85 -7.72
C ARG A 124 1.37 8.36 -7.47
N ALA A 125 2.30 7.53 -7.94
CA ALA A 125 2.21 6.09 -7.77
C ALA A 125 2.32 5.66 -6.28
N LEU A 126 3.13 6.37 -5.50
CA LEU A 126 3.21 6.20 -4.05
C LEU A 126 1.89 6.56 -3.37
N LEU A 127 1.34 7.75 -3.65
CA LEU A 127 0.08 8.18 -3.02
C LEU A 127 -1.07 7.24 -3.40
N PHE A 128 -1.17 6.85 -4.67
CA PHE A 128 -2.15 5.88 -5.13
C PHE A 128 -2.04 4.57 -4.36
N LYS A 129 -0.84 4.01 -4.23
CA LYS A 129 -0.61 2.77 -3.49
C LYS A 129 -1.06 2.87 -2.04
N VAL A 130 -0.68 3.95 -1.35
CA VAL A 130 -1.04 4.17 0.06
C VAL A 130 -2.56 4.23 0.22
N LEU A 131 -3.26 4.97 -0.65
CA LEU A 131 -4.71 5.13 -0.56
C LEU A 131 -5.46 3.85 -0.98
N ALA A 132 -5.01 3.17 -2.03
CA ALA A 132 -5.58 1.92 -2.50
C ALA A 132 -5.54 0.83 -1.42
N ASP A 133 -4.42 0.73 -0.69
CA ASP A 133 -4.30 -0.22 0.42
C ASP A 133 -5.28 0.06 1.56
N ARG A 134 -5.63 1.33 1.79
CA ARG A 134 -6.61 1.72 2.83
C ARG A 134 -8.04 1.32 2.50
N ILE A 135 -8.37 1.27 1.22
CA ILE A 135 -9.70 0.83 0.73
C ILE A 135 -9.69 -0.61 0.20
N ALA A 136 -8.64 -1.38 0.49
CA ALA A 136 -8.47 -2.78 0.10
C ALA A 136 -8.53 -3.05 -1.42
N VAL A 137 -8.10 -2.07 -2.23
CA VAL A 137 -7.92 -2.25 -3.68
C VAL A 137 -6.62 -3.01 -3.95
N ASN A 138 -6.70 -4.12 -4.67
CA ASN A 138 -5.54 -4.92 -5.01
C ASN A 138 -4.67 -4.20 -6.04
N CYS A 139 -3.56 -3.63 -5.57
CA CYS A 139 -2.60 -2.96 -6.42
C CYS A 139 -1.14 -3.27 -6.05
N SER A 140 -0.27 -3.22 -7.03
CA SER A 140 1.18 -3.29 -6.91
C SER A 140 1.79 -1.95 -7.29
N LEU A 141 2.89 -1.57 -6.62
CA LEU A 141 3.70 -0.41 -6.97
C LEU A 141 5.00 -0.89 -7.57
N TYR A 142 5.33 -0.39 -8.76
CA TYR A 142 6.61 -0.65 -9.42
C TYR A 142 7.43 0.61 -9.51
N ARG A 143 8.72 0.45 -9.28
CA ARG A 143 9.72 1.51 -9.45
C ARG A 143 10.51 1.21 -10.72
N GLY A 144 10.45 2.15 -11.67
CA GLY A 144 11.30 2.15 -12.85
C GLY A 144 12.55 2.99 -12.64
N GLU A 145 13.21 3.27 -13.75
CA GLU A 145 14.40 4.14 -13.80
C GLU A 145 14.00 5.63 -13.85
N TYR A 146 14.93 6.52 -13.49
CA TYR A 146 14.79 7.98 -13.59
C TYR A 146 13.47 8.56 -13.05
N ASN A 147 13.10 8.23 -11.81
CA ASN A 147 11.87 8.69 -11.15
C ASN A 147 10.56 8.24 -11.81
N ARG A 148 10.61 7.23 -12.69
CA ARG A 148 9.42 6.56 -13.20
C ARG A 148 8.87 5.60 -12.13
N GLY A 149 7.55 5.63 -11.96
CA GLY A 149 6.83 4.69 -11.10
C GLY A 149 5.40 4.55 -11.59
N TRP A 150 4.83 3.37 -11.43
CA TRP A 150 3.46 3.08 -11.86
C TRP A 150 2.80 2.08 -10.92
N ASN A 151 1.47 2.04 -10.98
CA ASN A 151 0.69 1.04 -10.28
C ASN A 151 0.05 0.07 -11.26
N GLU A 152 0.07 -1.20 -10.88
CA GLU A 152 -0.72 -2.24 -11.52
C GLU A 152 -1.86 -2.63 -10.60
N VAL A 153 -3.04 -2.84 -11.17
CA VAL A 153 -4.23 -3.32 -10.49
C VAL A 153 -4.71 -4.62 -11.12
N LYS A 154 -5.21 -5.53 -10.29
CA LYS A 154 -5.83 -6.77 -10.75
C LYS A 154 -7.34 -6.60 -10.71
N LEU A 155 -7.96 -6.54 -11.87
CA LEU A 155 -9.40 -6.37 -12.02
C LEU A 155 -10.00 -7.61 -12.68
N VAL A 156 -11.19 -8.00 -12.23
CA VAL A 156 -12.00 -9.01 -12.90
C VAL A 156 -12.96 -8.25 -13.80
N ASP A 157 -12.89 -8.52 -15.11
CA ASP A 157 -13.87 -7.96 -16.05
C ASP A 157 -15.24 -8.61 -15.82
N ASP A 158 -16.30 -7.85 -16.05
CA ASP A 158 -17.66 -8.39 -16.10
C ASP A 158 -17.75 -9.45 -17.20
N SER A 159 -18.47 -10.54 -16.91
CA SER A 159 -18.65 -11.65 -17.86
C SER A 159 -19.17 -11.12 -19.21
N PRO A 160 -18.44 -11.31 -20.33
CA PRO A 160 -18.86 -10.82 -21.65
C PRO A 160 -20.18 -11.45 -22.13
N LEU A 161 -20.66 -12.49 -21.44
CA LEU A 161 -21.90 -13.21 -21.75
C LEU A 161 -23.04 -12.86 -20.79
N GLY A 162 -22.84 -11.95 -19.83
CA GLY A 162 -23.86 -11.58 -18.84
C GLY A 162 -24.29 -12.74 -17.93
N ILE A 163 -23.49 -13.82 -17.88
CA ILE A 163 -23.77 -14.99 -17.05
C ILE A 163 -23.34 -14.65 -15.62
N PRO A 164 -24.29 -14.54 -14.66
CA PRO A 164 -23.94 -14.29 -13.27
C PRO A 164 -23.10 -15.44 -12.72
N GLY A 165 -21.95 -15.14 -12.13
CA GLY A 165 -21.10 -16.13 -11.46
C GLY A 165 -19.99 -16.76 -12.32
N LEU A 166 -19.90 -16.46 -13.63
CA LEU A 166 -18.72 -16.81 -14.41
C LEU A 166 -17.63 -15.75 -14.22
N LEU A 167 -16.77 -15.96 -13.23
CA LEU A 167 -15.60 -15.10 -13.00
C LEU A 167 -14.53 -15.40 -14.05
N LEU A 168 -14.23 -14.44 -14.92
CA LEU A 168 -13.03 -14.49 -15.75
C LEU A 168 -11.78 -14.42 -14.86
N PRO A 169 -10.64 -14.96 -15.31
CA PRO A 169 -9.39 -14.77 -14.59
C PRO A 169 -9.10 -13.27 -14.44
N PRO A 170 -8.61 -12.83 -13.26
CA PRO A 170 -8.22 -11.43 -13.06
C PRO A 170 -7.19 -11.01 -14.11
N GLN A 171 -7.44 -9.88 -14.77
CA GLN A 171 -6.51 -9.25 -15.70
C GLN A 171 -5.72 -8.14 -15.00
N VAL A 172 -4.48 -7.95 -15.42
CA VAL A 172 -3.59 -6.90 -14.90
C VAL A 172 -3.69 -5.65 -15.77
N PHE A 173 -3.89 -4.51 -15.13
CA PHE A 173 -3.95 -3.21 -15.78
C PHE A 173 -2.99 -2.24 -15.11
N ILE A 174 -2.33 -1.40 -15.91
CA ILE A 174 -1.61 -0.22 -15.44
C ILE A 174 -2.59 0.96 -15.37
N VAL A 175 -2.51 1.69 -14.26
CA VAL A 175 -3.30 2.90 -14.03
C VAL A 175 -2.52 4.11 -14.50
N ASP A 176 -3.09 4.89 -15.43
CA ASP A 176 -2.55 6.21 -15.77
C ASP A 176 -2.91 7.19 -14.65
N LEU A 177 -1.88 7.85 -14.10
CA LEU A 177 -1.99 8.88 -13.06
C LEU A 177 -1.47 10.24 -13.54
N MET A 178 -0.96 10.33 -14.77
CA MET A 178 -0.25 11.50 -15.29
C MET A 178 -1.03 12.18 -16.40
N TYR A 179 -1.37 11.47 -17.46
CA TYR A 179 -1.89 12.07 -18.69
C TYR A 179 -3.41 12.02 -18.74
N GLU A 180 -3.98 10.83 -18.58
CA GLU A 180 -5.42 10.61 -18.52
C GLU A 180 -5.78 9.86 -17.24
N PRO A 181 -5.88 10.57 -16.09
CA PRO A 181 -6.11 9.95 -14.79
C PRO A 181 -7.32 9.02 -14.77
N GLY A 182 -7.07 7.75 -14.45
CA GLY A 182 -8.10 6.70 -14.42
C GLY A 182 -8.18 5.86 -15.70
N CYS A 183 -7.40 6.18 -16.73
CA CYS A 183 -7.26 5.31 -17.89
C CYS A 183 -6.56 3.99 -17.48
N LEU A 184 -7.14 2.85 -17.87
CA LEU A 184 -6.64 1.51 -17.54
C LEU A 184 -6.04 0.86 -18.78
N MET A 185 -4.72 0.72 -18.79
CA MET A 185 -3.97 0.12 -19.88
C MET A 185 -3.70 -1.35 -19.58
N LYS A 186 -4.08 -2.27 -20.47
CA LYS A 186 -3.75 -3.70 -20.28
C LYS A 186 -2.24 -3.89 -20.24
N GLU A 187 -1.74 -4.77 -19.39
CA GLU A 187 -0.30 -4.99 -19.19
C GLU A 187 0.46 -5.19 -20.51
N GLU A 188 -0.07 -6.00 -21.43
CA GLU A 188 0.55 -6.34 -22.73
C GLU A 188 0.27 -5.32 -23.85
N SER A 189 -0.37 -4.20 -23.53
CA SER A 189 -0.71 -3.18 -24.52
C SER A 189 0.49 -2.28 -24.85
N PRO A 190 0.61 -1.80 -26.11
CA PRO A 190 1.67 -0.85 -26.45
C PRO A 190 1.54 0.47 -25.68
N GLU A 191 0.34 0.81 -25.18
CA GLU A 191 0.08 1.93 -24.27
C GLU A 191 0.82 1.73 -22.93
N ALA A 192 0.66 0.56 -22.30
CA ALA A 192 1.32 0.21 -21.04
C ALA A 192 2.84 0.24 -21.17
N ASP A 193 3.37 -0.27 -22.28
CA ASP A 193 4.80 -0.25 -22.58
C ASP A 193 5.36 1.17 -22.74
N ARG A 194 4.61 2.07 -23.38
CA ARG A 194 4.97 3.49 -23.47
C ARG A 194 4.89 4.16 -22.10
N TYR A 195 3.93 3.77 -21.26
CA TYR A 195 3.78 4.33 -19.92
C TYR A 195 4.90 3.88 -18.95
N ARG A 196 5.50 2.70 -19.15
CA ARG A 196 6.64 2.25 -18.34
C ARG A 196 7.97 2.90 -18.76
N ARG A 197 8.07 3.37 -20.00
CA ARG A 197 9.28 3.93 -20.60
C ARG A 197 9.28 5.46 -20.61
N ILE A 198 10.47 6.02 -20.80
CA ILE A 198 10.73 7.46 -21.00
C ILE A 198 10.67 7.76 -22.50
#